data_AF-A0A1F6BJP3-F1
#
_entry.id   AF-A0A1F6BJP3-F1
#
_cell.length_a   1.000
_cell.length_b   1.000
_cell.length_c   1.000
_cell.angle_alpha   90.00
_cell.angle_beta   90.00
_cell.angle_gamma   90.00
#
_symmetry.space_group_name_H-M   'P 1'
#
loop_
_entity.id
_entity.type
_entity.pdbx_description
1 polymer ?
#
loop_
_entity_poly.entity_id
_entity_poly.type
_entity_poly.pdbx_seq_one_letter_code
_entity_poly.pdbx_strand_id
1 'polypeptide(L)'
;MRFIFNLLIVLFVSFSLILLTSPASAILPGDANGDGLVDGPDYVIWLNHYNQSATGAANGDFDNSGKVDGLDYVLWLNSYGKIEPKTSCLSRPGPMVTVSGNQTVRYDTRGNPLAADTKIDARTAVWTANWPVQDSFNYPILLAGGPNLCFSGGLIQGSYPDQISTDPNTTWEYMHGTTAIKSNGKNAAIENTRIDNYGDAIDLSVNSENFIIKSVYLSTIRDDCVQNDWLYSGLIEDSLFDGCYSAFSARTYSGQSPPADGTDNIWTIKNSLIRLQATWGVYKNRGLIPGHDGFFKWDSLGISPRLALHDNIFRVDQEANNVGLELPQGKLANCSNNTLVWLGSGPFPATLPEIFNGQPCFTITNDKSVWDKAVSDWKSRHSY
;
A
#
# COMPACT_ATOMS: atom_id res chain seq x y z
N MET A 1 26.56 -54.60 -51.65
CA MET A 1 27.26 -54.52 -50.35
C MET A 1 27.33 -53.05 -49.95
N ARG A 2 26.65 -52.71 -48.83
CA ARG A 2 26.61 -51.42 -48.09
C ARG A 2 25.90 -50.22 -48.76
N PHE A 3 24.68 -49.97 -48.27
CA PHE A 3 23.91 -48.74 -48.43
C PHE A 3 24.42 -47.65 -47.47
N ILE A 4 24.49 -46.41 -47.95
CA ILE A 4 24.78 -45.20 -47.19
C ILE A 4 23.46 -44.72 -46.56
N PHE A 5 23.40 -44.62 -45.23
CA PHE A 5 22.32 -43.93 -44.52
C PHE A 5 22.83 -42.56 -44.06
N ASN A 6 22.27 -41.49 -44.64
CA ASN A 6 22.35 -40.14 -44.10
C ASN A 6 21.41 -40.05 -42.89
N LEU A 7 21.96 -39.83 -41.70
CA LEU A 7 21.18 -39.54 -40.50
C LEU A 7 21.29 -38.04 -40.20
N LEU A 8 20.26 -37.28 -40.56
CA LEU A 8 20.05 -35.91 -40.09
C LEU A 8 19.53 -35.98 -38.64
N ILE A 9 20.28 -35.46 -37.68
CA ILE A 9 19.82 -35.27 -36.30
C ILE A 9 19.09 -33.92 -36.25
N VAL A 10 17.76 -33.95 -36.15
CA VAL A 10 16.94 -32.77 -35.84
C VAL A 10 16.82 -32.69 -34.33
N LEU A 11 17.49 -31.71 -33.70
CA LEU A 11 17.32 -31.40 -32.28
C LEU A 11 15.97 -30.68 -32.10
N PHE A 12 14.98 -31.37 -31.55
CA PHE A 12 13.77 -30.72 -31.02
C PHE A 12 14.09 -30.13 -29.64
N VAL A 13 14.32 -28.82 -29.58
CA VAL A 13 14.32 -28.09 -28.30
C VAL A 13 12.86 -27.83 -27.95
N SER A 14 12.30 -28.62 -27.02
CA SER A 14 10.98 -28.37 -26.47
C SER A 14 11.03 -27.12 -25.60
N PHE A 15 10.56 -25.99 -26.14
CA PHE A 15 10.32 -24.79 -25.37
C PHE A 15 9.07 -25.03 -24.50
N SER A 16 9.26 -25.47 -23.27
CA SER A 16 8.16 -25.47 -22.29
C SER A 16 7.84 -24.03 -21.96
N LEU A 17 6.74 -23.53 -22.54
CA LEU A 17 6.13 -22.28 -22.14
C LEU A 17 5.60 -22.46 -20.71
N ILE A 18 6.44 -22.18 -19.72
CA ILE A 18 5.99 -22.07 -18.34
C ILE A 18 5.16 -20.80 -18.28
N LEU A 19 3.84 -20.94 -18.43
CA LEU A 19 2.89 -19.93 -18.01
C LEU A 19 3.11 -19.74 -16.50
N LEU A 20 3.82 -18.67 -16.14
CA LEU A 20 3.81 -18.13 -14.78
C LEU A 20 2.38 -17.66 -14.52
N THR A 21 1.52 -18.56 -14.07
CA THR A 21 0.28 -18.17 -13.42
C THR A 21 0.69 -17.45 -12.15
N SER A 22 0.57 -16.12 -12.14
CA SER A 22 0.51 -15.37 -10.89
C SER A 22 -0.46 -16.11 -9.97
N PRO A 23 -0.12 -16.39 -8.70
CA PRO A 23 -1.10 -16.96 -7.80
C PRO A 23 -2.26 -15.96 -7.77
N ALA A 24 -3.40 -16.34 -8.36
CA ALA A 24 -4.65 -15.69 -8.05
C ALA A 24 -4.75 -15.74 -6.52
N SER A 25 -4.85 -14.58 -5.87
CA SER A 25 -5.26 -14.55 -4.47
C SER A 25 -6.51 -15.42 -4.41
N ALA A 26 -6.42 -16.56 -3.75
CA ALA A 26 -7.57 -17.43 -3.63
C ALA A 26 -8.49 -16.71 -2.66
N ILE A 27 -9.40 -15.89 -3.20
CA ILE A 27 -10.49 -15.27 -2.44
C ILE A 27 -11.10 -16.40 -1.63
N LEU A 28 -11.12 -16.25 -0.30
CA LEU A 28 -11.71 -17.25 0.56
C LEU A 28 -13.15 -17.49 0.07
N PRO A 29 -13.56 -18.73 -0.24
CA PRO A 29 -14.96 -18.99 -0.59
C PRO A 29 -15.86 -18.49 0.53
N GLY A 30 -16.78 -17.57 0.24
CA GLY A 30 -17.60 -16.89 1.22
C GLY A 30 -17.20 -15.44 1.53
N ASP A 31 -15.99 -15.00 1.16
CA ASP A 31 -15.53 -13.62 1.34
C ASP A 31 -15.97 -12.80 0.14
N ALA A 32 -17.18 -12.23 0.23
CA ALA A 32 -17.80 -11.48 -0.85
C ALA A 32 -17.27 -10.06 -0.92
N ASN A 33 -16.96 -9.43 0.21
CA ASN A 33 -16.45 -8.06 0.21
C ASN A 33 -14.93 -8.00 -0.04
N GLY A 34 -14.23 -9.14 -0.03
CA GLY A 34 -12.79 -9.24 -0.29
C GLY A 34 -11.93 -8.73 0.86
N ASP A 35 -12.49 -8.61 2.06
CA ASP A 35 -11.77 -8.10 3.23
C ASP A 35 -10.91 -9.19 3.88
N GLY A 36 -10.95 -10.43 3.40
CA GLY A 36 -10.17 -11.54 3.92
C GLY A 36 -10.72 -12.11 5.23
N LEU A 37 -11.95 -11.80 5.62
CA LEU A 37 -12.69 -12.43 6.72
C LEU A 37 -14.09 -12.80 6.21
N VAL A 38 -14.48 -14.06 6.36
CA VAL A 38 -15.84 -14.50 6.00
C VAL A 38 -16.79 -14.25 7.16
N ASP A 39 -17.65 -13.23 7.07
CA ASP A 39 -18.53 -12.83 8.16
C ASP A 39 -19.92 -12.30 7.72
N GLY A 40 -20.55 -11.47 8.57
CA GLY A 40 -21.90 -10.97 8.38
C GLY A 40 -22.06 -10.06 7.15
N PRO A 41 -21.20 -9.06 6.94
CA PRO A 41 -21.08 -8.32 5.69
C PRO A 41 -21.18 -9.19 4.43
N ASP A 42 -20.46 -10.31 4.36
CA ASP A 42 -20.52 -11.19 3.18
C ASP A 42 -21.86 -11.87 3.02
N TYR A 43 -22.46 -12.30 4.13
CA TYR A 43 -23.81 -12.84 4.13
C TYR A 43 -24.83 -11.85 3.58
N VAL A 44 -24.69 -10.57 3.90
CA VAL A 44 -25.57 -9.52 3.37
C VAL A 44 -25.40 -9.39 1.85
N ILE A 45 -24.17 -9.49 1.33
CA ILE A 45 -23.92 -9.48 -0.13
C ILE A 45 -24.58 -10.68 -0.79
N TRP A 46 -24.38 -11.90 -0.27
CA TRP A 46 -25.04 -13.10 -0.77
C TRP A 46 -26.58 -12.97 -0.72
N LEU A 47 -27.13 -12.52 0.41
CA LEU A 47 -28.56 -12.38 0.63
C LEU A 47 -29.19 -11.40 -0.37
N ASN A 48 -28.52 -10.28 -0.64
CA ASN A 48 -29.00 -9.27 -1.59
C ASN A 48 -29.04 -9.78 -3.04
N HIS A 49 -28.22 -10.76 -3.38
CA HIS A 49 -28.14 -11.34 -4.71
C HIS A 49 -28.82 -12.71 -4.84
N TYR A 50 -29.41 -13.24 -3.76
CA TYR A 50 -30.03 -14.55 -3.77
C TYR A 50 -31.07 -14.70 -4.91
N ASN A 51 -30.94 -15.79 -5.67
CA ASN A 51 -31.74 -16.15 -6.84
C ASN A 51 -31.57 -15.22 -8.06
N GLN A 52 -30.51 -14.40 -8.09
CA GLN A 52 -30.11 -13.60 -9.25
C GLN A 52 -29.04 -14.32 -10.08
N SER A 53 -28.98 -14.00 -11.37
CA SER A 53 -27.87 -14.38 -12.25
C SER A 53 -26.78 -13.33 -12.14
N ALA A 54 -25.76 -13.62 -11.35
CA ALA A 54 -24.57 -12.79 -11.18
C ALA A 54 -23.35 -13.71 -11.03
N THR A 55 -22.17 -13.22 -11.41
CA THR A 55 -20.93 -14.02 -11.43
C THR A 55 -19.90 -13.48 -10.45
N GLY A 56 -19.23 -14.39 -9.75
CA GLY A 56 -18.10 -14.11 -8.87
C GLY A 56 -18.45 -13.75 -7.43
N ALA A 57 -17.47 -13.93 -6.55
CA ALA A 57 -17.63 -13.81 -5.10
C ALA A 57 -18.18 -12.45 -4.65
N ALA A 58 -17.81 -11.35 -5.32
CA ALA A 58 -18.32 -10.00 -5.05
C ALA A 58 -19.83 -9.84 -5.22
N ASN A 59 -20.48 -10.76 -5.94
CA ASN A 59 -21.92 -10.81 -6.11
C ASN A 59 -22.56 -11.95 -5.31
N GLY A 60 -21.81 -12.64 -4.45
CA GLY A 60 -22.28 -13.80 -3.71
C GLY A 60 -22.28 -15.12 -4.48
N ASP A 61 -21.74 -15.18 -5.70
CA ASP A 61 -21.53 -16.41 -6.47
C ASP A 61 -20.14 -16.97 -6.13
N PHE A 62 -20.06 -17.78 -5.08
CA PHE A 62 -18.84 -18.32 -4.53
C PHE A 62 -18.39 -19.61 -5.21
N ASP A 63 -19.28 -20.31 -5.93
CA ASP A 63 -18.93 -21.48 -6.73
C ASP A 63 -18.65 -21.15 -8.22
N ASN A 64 -18.79 -19.88 -8.61
CA ASN A 64 -18.64 -19.38 -9.97
C ASN A 64 -19.58 -20.07 -10.99
N SER A 65 -20.77 -20.48 -10.56
CA SER A 65 -21.78 -21.08 -11.42
C SER A 65 -22.54 -20.05 -12.27
N GLY A 66 -22.38 -18.75 -11.98
CA GLY A 66 -23.13 -17.66 -12.61
C GLY A 66 -24.55 -17.47 -12.04
N LYS A 67 -24.85 -18.11 -10.90
CA LYS A 67 -26.10 -17.98 -10.19
C LYS A 67 -25.84 -18.00 -8.69
N VAL A 68 -26.44 -17.06 -7.97
CA VAL A 68 -26.32 -16.95 -6.52
C VAL A 68 -27.46 -17.73 -5.87
N ASP A 69 -27.18 -18.86 -5.25
CA ASP A 69 -28.20 -19.70 -4.60
C ASP A 69 -27.74 -20.41 -3.31
N GLY A 70 -28.40 -21.52 -2.98
CA GLY A 70 -28.13 -22.27 -1.76
C GLY A 70 -26.76 -22.95 -1.74
N LEU A 71 -26.15 -23.20 -2.89
CA LEU A 71 -24.78 -23.74 -2.95
C LEU A 71 -23.76 -22.71 -2.44
N ASP A 72 -23.94 -21.44 -2.83
CA ASP A 72 -23.13 -20.33 -2.34
C ASP A 72 -23.31 -20.11 -0.84
N TYR A 73 -24.55 -20.22 -0.34
CA TYR A 73 -24.81 -20.15 1.10
C TYR A 73 -24.02 -21.20 1.88
N VAL A 74 -23.95 -22.43 1.36
CA VAL A 74 -23.19 -23.52 1.98
C VAL A 74 -21.69 -23.22 1.95
N LEU A 75 -21.17 -22.58 0.89
CA LEU A 75 -19.78 -22.15 0.83
C LEU A 75 -19.47 -21.05 1.86
N TRP A 76 -20.32 -20.02 1.96
CA TRP A 76 -20.21 -18.99 3.00
C TRP A 76 -20.28 -19.61 4.40
N LEU A 77 -21.29 -20.43 4.67
CA LEU A 77 -21.50 -21.06 5.99
C LEU A 77 -20.31 -21.92 6.42
N ASN A 78 -19.78 -22.72 5.50
CA ASN A 78 -18.61 -23.57 5.77
C ASN A 78 -17.33 -22.77 5.97
N SER A 79 -17.32 -21.51 5.56
CA SER A 79 -16.19 -20.60 5.73
C SER A 79 -16.41 -19.53 6.78
N TYR A 80 -17.60 -19.40 7.39
CA TYR A 80 -17.89 -18.39 8.39
C TYR A 80 -16.86 -18.39 9.52
N GLY A 81 -16.28 -17.21 9.78
CA GLY A 81 -15.21 -16.97 10.74
C GLY A 81 -13.80 -17.35 10.25
N LYS A 82 -13.62 -17.83 9.01
CA LYS A 82 -12.29 -18.04 8.43
C LYS A 82 -11.71 -16.71 7.99
N ILE A 83 -10.39 -16.59 8.17
CA ILE A 83 -9.58 -15.45 7.76
C ILE A 83 -8.62 -15.91 6.67
N GLU A 84 -8.46 -15.12 5.60
CA GLU A 84 -7.57 -15.47 4.49
C GLU A 84 -6.17 -15.54 5.07
N PRO A 85 -5.44 -16.67 4.93
CA PRO A 85 -4.10 -16.77 5.45
C PRO A 85 -3.22 -15.74 4.72
N LYS A 86 -3.00 -14.58 5.34
CA LYS A 86 -2.05 -13.59 4.86
C LYS A 86 -0.67 -14.22 4.92
N THR A 87 -0.21 -14.68 3.77
CA THR A 87 1.09 -15.34 3.67
C THR A 87 2.17 -14.28 3.82
N SER A 88 2.68 -14.15 5.04
CA SER A 88 3.79 -13.28 5.38
C SER A 88 5.01 -13.58 4.50
N CYS A 89 5.75 -12.57 4.10
CA CYS A 89 7.03 -12.73 3.42
C CYS A 89 8.07 -13.51 4.26
N LEU A 90 7.89 -13.63 5.59
CA LEU A 90 8.76 -14.42 6.47
C LEU A 90 8.68 -15.94 6.18
N SER A 91 7.60 -16.39 5.54
CA SER A 91 7.40 -17.79 5.15
C SER A 91 8.28 -18.23 3.98
N ARG A 92 8.84 -17.27 3.22
CA ARG A 92 9.74 -17.54 2.08
C ARG A 92 11.03 -18.24 2.55
N PRO A 93 11.73 -18.99 1.68
CA PRO A 93 13.08 -19.45 1.98
C PRO A 93 14.06 -18.26 2.04
N GLY A 94 15.16 -18.40 2.78
CA GLY A 94 16.22 -17.39 2.86
C GLY A 94 16.80 -17.20 4.27
N PRO A 95 17.91 -16.46 4.40
CA PRO A 95 18.50 -16.14 5.70
C PRO A 95 17.51 -15.41 6.61
N MET A 96 17.46 -15.75 7.89
CA MET A 96 16.63 -15.06 8.88
C MET A 96 17.50 -14.19 9.79
N VAL A 97 17.14 -12.92 9.93
CA VAL A 97 17.65 -11.97 10.90
C VAL A 97 16.52 -11.64 11.86
N THR A 98 16.71 -11.85 13.15
CA THR A 98 15.72 -11.46 14.16
C THR A 98 16.15 -10.15 14.82
N VAL A 99 15.26 -9.17 14.82
CA VAL A 99 15.41 -7.90 15.55
C VAL A 99 14.32 -7.86 16.61
N SER A 100 14.70 -7.58 17.86
CA SER A 100 13.76 -7.69 18.99
C SER A 100 14.07 -6.70 20.10
N GLY A 101 13.04 -6.34 20.86
CA GLY A 101 13.14 -5.42 21.99
C GLY A 101 13.32 -3.96 21.57
N ASN A 102 13.52 -3.11 22.57
CA ASN A 102 13.74 -1.68 22.36
C ASN A 102 15.12 -1.46 21.73
N GLN A 103 15.12 -0.89 20.53
CA GLN A 103 16.34 -0.54 19.82
C GLN A 103 16.92 0.75 20.37
N THR A 104 18.23 0.74 20.64
CA THR A 104 18.99 1.91 21.11
C THR A 104 19.79 2.58 19.99
N VAL A 105 19.83 1.96 18.82
CA VAL A 105 20.46 2.46 17.60
C VAL A 105 19.56 2.20 16.39
N ARG A 106 19.76 2.96 15.30
CA ARG A 106 19.08 2.67 14.03
C ARG A 106 19.52 1.32 13.46
N TYR A 107 18.60 0.65 12.77
CA TYR A 107 18.91 -0.52 11.96
C TYR A 107 19.38 -0.04 10.58
N ASP A 108 20.70 -0.05 10.34
CA ASP A 108 21.29 0.45 9.10
C ASP A 108 22.13 -0.63 8.43
N THR A 109 21.67 -1.09 7.26
CA THR A 109 22.37 -2.11 6.47
C THR A 109 23.02 -1.52 5.22
N ARG A 110 23.04 -0.20 5.04
CA ARG A 110 23.64 0.43 3.83
C ARG A 110 25.14 0.21 3.75
N GLY A 111 25.84 0.22 4.89
CA GLY A 111 27.28 -0.02 4.97
C GLY A 111 27.67 -1.50 4.79
N ASN A 112 26.73 -2.41 5.02
CA ASN A 112 26.90 -3.85 4.82
C ASN A 112 25.57 -4.45 4.31
N PRO A 113 25.26 -4.28 3.02
CA PRO A 113 23.97 -4.67 2.46
C PRO A 113 23.64 -6.14 2.69
N LEU A 114 22.37 -6.42 3.00
CA LEU A 114 21.88 -7.77 3.25
C LEU A 114 21.95 -8.63 1.98
N ALA A 115 22.12 -9.94 2.15
CA ALA A 115 22.03 -10.88 1.04
C ALA A 115 20.61 -10.92 0.45
N ALA A 116 20.49 -11.39 -0.80
CA ALA A 116 19.19 -11.67 -1.41
C ALA A 116 18.35 -12.60 -0.53
N ASP A 117 17.03 -12.45 -0.62
CA ASP A 117 16.04 -13.27 0.11
C ASP A 117 16.16 -13.20 1.64
N THR A 118 16.92 -12.25 2.18
CA THR A 118 17.04 -12.07 3.63
C THR A 118 15.70 -11.63 4.22
N LYS A 119 15.32 -12.30 5.31
CA LYS A 119 14.09 -12.08 6.06
C LYS A 119 14.44 -11.48 7.41
N ILE A 120 13.87 -10.33 7.69
CA ILE A 120 14.03 -9.57 8.92
C ILE A 120 12.72 -9.73 9.71
N ASP A 121 12.77 -10.58 10.74
CA ASP A 121 11.70 -10.72 11.70
C ASP A 121 11.86 -9.65 12.78
N ALA A 122 11.10 -8.56 12.64
CA ALA A 122 11.10 -7.40 13.53
C ALA A 122 9.82 -7.33 14.38
N ARG A 123 9.02 -8.40 14.46
CA ARG A 123 7.69 -8.40 15.12
C ARG A 123 7.70 -7.94 16.58
N THR A 124 8.83 -8.04 17.26
CA THR A 124 9.00 -7.61 18.67
C THR A 124 9.95 -6.43 18.83
N ALA A 125 10.44 -5.85 17.73
CA ALA A 125 11.33 -4.70 17.75
C ALA A 125 10.56 -3.39 17.91
N VAL A 126 11.13 -2.47 18.69
CA VAL A 126 10.56 -1.14 18.91
C VAL A 126 11.66 -0.09 18.69
N TRP A 127 11.39 0.90 17.84
CA TRP A 127 12.20 2.11 17.69
C TRP A 127 11.38 3.31 18.18
N THR A 128 11.90 4.03 19.16
CA THR A 128 11.22 5.21 19.72
C THR A 128 12.10 6.45 19.58
N ALA A 129 11.67 7.39 18.74
CA ALA A 129 12.29 8.71 18.65
C ALA A 129 11.73 9.62 19.75
N ASN A 130 12.46 9.73 20.86
CA ASN A 130 12.10 10.58 22.00
C ASN A 130 12.49 12.03 21.74
N TRP A 131 11.55 12.97 21.81
CA TRP A 131 11.82 14.41 21.64
C TRP A 131 12.58 15.00 22.85
N PRO A 132 13.62 15.83 22.66
CA PRO A 132 14.30 16.13 21.39
C PRO A 132 15.09 14.92 20.87
N VAL A 133 14.90 14.60 19.59
CA VAL A 133 15.37 13.34 19.00
C VAL A 133 16.89 13.35 18.82
N GLN A 134 17.53 12.25 19.22
CA GLN A 134 18.93 11.97 18.87
C GLN A 134 19.01 11.60 17.38
N ASP A 135 19.97 12.18 16.64
CA ASP A 135 20.08 12.13 15.17
C ASP A 135 19.88 10.73 14.54
N SER A 136 20.17 9.65 15.26
CA SER A 136 19.99 8.28 14.79
C SER A 136 18.52 7.93 14.48
N PHE A 137 17.54 8.44 15.23
CA PHE A 137 16.14 8.02 15.13
C PHE A 137 15.25 8.89 14.23
N ASN A 138 15.80 9.94 13.62
CA ASN A 138 15.16 10.57 12.45
C ASN A 138 15.12 9.62 11.24
N TYR A 139 15.96 8.58 11.26
CA TYR A 139 16.02 7.50 10.28
C TYR A 139 16.27 6.17 11.00
N PRO A 140 15.27 5.63 11.72
CA PRO A 140 15.47 4.47 12.58
C PRO A 140 15.73 3.19 11.78
N ILE A 141 15.28 3.11 10.53
CA ILE A 141 15.49 1.97 9.66
C ILE A 141 15.97 2.43 8.27
N LEU A 142 17.15 1.96 7.90
CA LEU A 142 17.81 2.19 6.62
C LEU A 142 18.13 0.82 6.03
N LEU A 143 17.13 0.24 5.37
CA LEU A 143 17.16 -1.12 4.83
C LEU A 143 17.77 -1.11 3.43
N ALA A 144 18.89 -1.79 3.28
CA ALA A 144 19.58 -2.00 2.01
C ALA A 144 20.05 -3.46 1.85
N GLY A 145 19.93 -3.99 0.65
CA GLY A 145 20.39 -5.35 0.34
C GLY A 145 20.09 -5.81 -1.08
N GLY A 146 20.28 -7.11 -1.30
CA GLY A 146 19.91 -7.79 -2.53
C GLY A 146 18.39 -7.85 -2.75
N PRO A 147 17.92 -8.50 -3.83
CA PRO A 147 16.50 -8.59 -4.11
C PRO A 147 15.73 -9.43 -3.08
N ASN A 148 14.41 -9.26 -3.07
CA ASN A 148 13.44 -10.05 -2.30
C ASN A 148 13.62 -9.96 -0.77
N LEU A 149 14.16 -8.85 -0.26
CA LEU A 149 14.17 -8.62 1.19
C LEU A 149 12.76 -8.67 1.75
N CYS A 150 12.63 -9.19 2.97
CA CYS A 150 11.39 -9.21 3.71
C CYS A 150 11.59 -8.55 5.06
N PHE A 151 10.98 -7.41 5.31
CA PHE A 151 10.93 -6.76 6.61
C PHE A 151 9.52 -6.89 7.17
N SER A 152 9.35 -7.63 8.27
CA SER A 152 8.03 -7.94 8.82
C SER A 152 7.95 -7.59 10.30
N GLY A 153 6.95 -6.77 10.66
CA GLY A 153 6.74 -6.30 12.03
C GLY A 153 7.37 -4.94 12.32
N GLY A 154 7.59 -4.68 13.60
CA GLY A 154 8.23 -3.46 14.11
C GLY A 154 7.24 -2.36 14.50
N LEU A 155 7.44 -1.80 15.69
CA LEU A 155 6.80 -0.56 16.12
C LEU A 155 7.82 0.58 15.99
N ILE A 156 7.53 1.55 15.12
CA ILE A 156 8.36 2.74 14.89
C ILE A 156 7.55 3.95 15.32
N GLN A 157 7.95 4.59 16.42
CA GLN A 157 7.15 5.62 17.06
C GLN A 157 7.96 6.89 17.28
N GLY A 158 7.51 7.99 16.66
CA GLY A 158 7.96 9.32 16.97
C GLY A 158 7.20 9.94 18.14
N SER A 159 7.88 10.76 18.93
CA SER A 159 7.26 11.64 19.94
C SER A 159 7.50 13.11 19.64
N TYR A 160 7.82 13.41 18.39
CA TYR A 160 7.97 14.77 17.89
C TYR A 160 6.71 15.57 18.20
N PRO A 161 6.84 16.80 18.73
CA PRO A 161 5.71 17.65 19.09
C PRO A 161 4.90 18.07 17.86
N ASP A 162 3.70 18.58 18.10
CA ASP A 162 2.88 19.19 17.06
C ASP A 162 3.60 20.37 16.41
N GLN A 163 3.44 20.48 15.10
CA GLN A 163 4.21 21.41 14.30
C GLN A 163 3.64 22.84 14.39
N ILE A 164 4.02 23.58 15.43
CA ILE A 164 3.61 24.98 15.61
C ILE A 164 4.67 25.87 14.96
N SER A 165 4.25 26.75 14.05
CA SER A 165 5.15 27.55 13.19
C SER A 165 6.15 28.46 13.92
N THR A 166 6.05 28.62 15.24
CA THR A 166 6.96 29.46 16.03
C THR A 166 8.13 28.69 16.65
N ASP A 167 8.06 27.35 16.76
CA ASP A 167 9.21 26.55 17.21
C ASP A 167 9.97 26.02 15.99
N PRO A 168 11.22 26.49 15.73
CA PRO A 168 12.00 26.12 14.56
C PRO A 168 12.33 24.62 14.48
N ASN A 169 12.22 23.88 15.59
CA ASN A 169 12.49 22.46 15.64
C ASN A 169 11.23 21.61 15.37
N THR A 170 10.08 22.25 15.21
CA THR A 170 8.79 21.59 14.98
C THR A 170 8.17 22.05 13.67
N THR A 171 8.98 22.53 12.74
CA THR A 171 8.50 23.01 11.44
C THR A 171 8.23 21.85 10.48
N TRP A 172 7.52 22.17 9.39
CA TRP A 172 7.45 21.26 8.25
C TRP A 172 8.87 20.95 7.72
N GLU A 173 9.76 21.97 7.70
CA GLU A 173 11.18 21.84 7.34
C GLU A 173 11.92 20.77 8.14
N TYR A 174 11.66 20.68 9.44
CA TYR A 174 12.28 19.64 10.26
C TYR A 174 11.67 18.27 9.97
N MET A 175 10.34 18.20 9.94
CA MET A 175 9.64 16.92 9.86
C MET A 175 9.82 16.26 8.49
N HIS A 176 9.80 17.01 7.38
CA HIS A 176 10.14 16.46 6.06
C HIS A 176 11.57 15.89 5.99
N GLY A 177 12.42 16.20 6.98
CA GLY A 177 13.78 15.68 7.11
C GLY A 177 13.86 14.36 7.87
N THR A 178 12.72 13.73 8.21
CA THR A 178 12.65 12.47 8.96
C THR A 178 11.90 11.40 8.16
N THR A 179 12.37 10.16 8.25
CA THR A 179 11.78 9.03 7.52
C THR A 179 11.84 7.78 8.40
N ALA A 180 10.71 7.11 8.63
CA ALA A 180 10.68 5.92 9.49
C ALA A 180 11.40 4.71 8.85
N ILE A 181 11.12 4.40 7.59
CA ILE A 181 11.82 3.35 6.83
C ILE A 181 12.29 3.92 5.50
N LYS A 182 13.59 3.84 5.23
CA LYS A 182 14.13 3.99 3.89
C LYS A 182 14.54 2.63 3.35
N SER A 183 13.94 2.22 2.24
CA SER A 183 14.17 0.92 1.61
C SER A 183 15.00 1.05 0.33
N ASN A 184 15.93 0.12 0.15
CA ASN A 184 16.75 -0.06 -1.04
C ASN A 184 16.86 -1.57 -1.30
N GLY A 185 16.12 -2.06 -2.27
CA GLY A 185 16.12 -3.47 -2.60
C GLY A 185 14.97 -3.84 -3.52
N LYS A 186 15.31 -4.47 -4.65
CA LYS A 186 14.33 -4.89 -5.65
C LYS A 186 13.41 -5.95 -5.06
N ASN A 187 12.11 -5.86 -5.35
CA ASN A 187 11.08 -6.75 -4.81
C ASN A 187 11.05 -6.81 -3.27
N ALA A 188 11.57 -5.78 -2.58
CA ALA A 188 11.53 -5.74 -1.13
C ALA A 188 10.09 -5.64 -0.62
N ALA A 189 9.77 -6.44 0.40
CA ALA A 189 8.50 -6.42 1.10
C ALA A 189 8.66 -5.79 2.47
N ILE A 190 7.81 -4.81 2.79
CA ILE A 190 7.61 -4.25 4.14
C ILE A 190 6.19 -4.63 4.54
N GLU A 191 6.04 -5.39 5.62
CA GLU A 191 4.73 -5.86 6.05
C GLU A 191 4.53 -5.85 7.56
N ASN A 192 3.28 -5.81 8.00
CA ASN A 192 2.91 -5.89 9.43
C ASN A 192 3.59 -4.84 10.32
N THR A 193 4.05 -3.72 9.76
CA THR A 193 4.76 -2.66 10.46
C THR A 193 3.80 -1.58 10.96
N ARG A 194 4.02 -1.07 12.17
CA ARG A 194 3.32 0.07 12.75
C ARG A 194 4.24 1.29 12.77
N ILE A 195 3.85 2.38 12.11
CA ILE A 195 4.65 3.63 12.04
C ILE A 195 3.81 4.82 12.49
N ASP A 196 4.28 5.55 13.51
CA ASP A 196 3.62 6.73 14.06
C ASP A 196 4.52 7.94 14.02
N ASN A 197 3.95 9.09 13.66
CA ASN A 197 4.53 10.40 13.98
C ASN A 197 5.93 10.62 13.35
N TYR A 198 6.02 10.53 12.03
CA TYR A 198 7.22 10.83 11.24
C TYR A 198 6.89 11.83 10.14
N GLY A 199 7.92 12.37 9.46
CA GLY A 199 7.78 13.08 8.20
C GLY A 199 7.29 12.13 7.14
N ASP A 200 8.20 11.32 6.62
CA ASP A 200 7.89 10.23 5.72
C ASP A 200 7.75 8.91 6.48
N ALA A 201 6.79 8.08 6.09
CA ALA A 201 6.69 6.74 6.67
C ALA A 201 7.61 5.75 5.94
N ILE A 202 7.48 5.64 4.62
CA ILE A 202 8.25 4.70 3.81
C ILE A 202 8.82 5.42 2.58
N ASP A 203 10.14 5.58 2.53
CA ASP A 203 10.90 6.09 1.38
C ASP A 203 11.45 4.91 0.56
N LEU A 204 11.02 4.85 -0.71
CA LEU A 204 11.50 3.92 -1.71
C LEU A 204 12.69 4.54 -2.44
N SER A 205 13.87 4.20 -1.95
CA SER A 205 15.13 4.68 -2.50
C SER A 205 15.50 3.95 -3.80
N VAL A 206 16.67 4.28 -4.36
CA VAL A 206 17.21 3.64 -5.56
C VAL A 206 17.20 2.11 -5.44
N ASN A 207 16.95 1.43 -6.56
CA ASN A 207 16.83 -0.03 -6.68
C ASN A 207 15.62 -0.64 -5.95
N SER A 208 14.53 0.10 -5.77
CA SER A 208 13.31 -0.41 -5.11
C SER A 208 12.23 -0.84 -6.11
N GLU A 209 12.62 -1.38 -7.28
CA GLU A 209 11.67 -1.85 -8.28
C GLU A 209 10.73 -2.92 -7.70
N ASN A 210 9.44 -2.85 -8.03
CA ASN A 210 8.42 -3.81 -7.59
C ASN A 210 8.33 -3.98 -6.08
N PHE A 211 8.44 -2.89 -5.32
CA PHE A 211 8.26 -2.93 -3.86
C PHE A 211 6.87 -3.48 -3.48
N ILE A 212 6.79 -4.04 -2.27
CA ILE A 212 5.55 -4.55 -1.68
C ILE A 212 5.39 -3.90 -0.30
N ILE A 213 4.26 -3.25 -0.06
CA ILE A 213 3.86 -2.74 1.26
C ILE A 213 2.53 -3.40 1.61
N LYS A 214 2.49 -4.17 2.70
CA LYS A 214 1.33 -5.01 3.03
C LYS A 214 0.98 -5.00 4.50
N SER A 215 -0.29 -4.85 4.86
CA SER A 215 -0.73 -4.93 6.26
C SER A 215 0.01 -3.94 7.18
N VAL A 216 0.37 -2.77 6.65
CA VAL A 216 1.06 -1.71 7.38
C VAL A 216 0.03 -0.76 8.00
N TYR A 217 0.28 -0.32 9.23
CA TYR A 217 -0.49 0.72 9.92
C TYR A 217 0.34 2.00 10.08
N LEU A 218 -0.01 3.04 9.32
CA LEU A 218 0.55 4.39 9.42
C LEU A 218 -0.42 5.34 10.14
N SER A 219 0.11 6.23 10.99
CA SER A 219 -0.65 7.34 11.55
C SER A 219 0.24 8.55 11.84
N THR A 220 -0.35 9.74 11.78
CA THR A 220 0.35 11.01 12.05
C THR A 220 1.61 11.18 11.18
N ILE A 221 1.50 10.87 9.89
CA ILE A 221 2.60 11.05 8.93
C ILE A 221 2.49 12.46 8.34
N ARG A 222 3.58 13.22 8.39
CA ARG A 222 3.55 14.69 8.26
C ARG A 222 4.27 15.24 7.02
N ASP A 223 4.75 14.34 6.17
CA ASP A 223 5.04 14.56 4.76
C ASP A 223 4.45 13.38 3.96
N ASP A 224 5.24 12.45 3.40
CA ASP A 224 4.72 11.37 2.57
C ASP A 224 4.51 10.05 3.33
N CYS A 225 3.29 9.50 3.29
CA CYS A 225 3.04 8.13 3.76
C CYS A 225 3.88 7.11 2.98
N VAL A 226 3.93 7.25 1.65
CA VAL A 226 4.88 6.53 0.81
C VAL A 226 5.52 7.47 -0.21
N GLN A 227 6.85 7.57 -0.17
CA GLN A 227 7.65 8.36 -1.08
C GLN A 227 8.33 7.48 -2.14
N ASN A 228 8.13 7.79 -3.42
CA ASN A 228 8.63 7.05 -4.57
C ASN A 228 9.29 8.00 -5.59
N ASP A 229 10.35 8.69 -5.17
CA ASP A 229 11.04 9.68 -6.02
C ASP A 229 11.78 9.04 -7.21
N TRP A 230 11.91 7.71 -7.22
CA TRP A 230 12.49 6.91 -8.30
C TRP A 230 11.45 6.30 -9.23
N LEU A 231 10.16 6.63 -9.04
CA LEU A 231 9.05 6.34 -9.96
C LEU A 231 8.84 4.84 -10.25
N TYR A 232 9.16 3.98 -9.30
CA TYR A 232 9.08 2.53 -9.45
C TYR A 232 7.63 2.01 -9.45
N SER A 233 7.44 0.83 -10.07
CA SER A 233 6.25 0.00 -9.88
C SER A 233 6.23 -0.61 -8.48
N GLY A 234 5.05 -0.96 -7.99
CA GLY A 234 4.92 -1.65 -6.72
C GLY A 234 3.47 -1.94 -6.34
N LEU A 235 3.32 -2.62 -5.21
CA LEU A 235 2.05 -3.05 -4.64
C LEU A 235 1.88 -2.49 -3.24
N ILE A 236 0.73 -1.90 -2.98
CA ILE A 236 0.22 -1.61 -1.65
C ILE A 236 -1.06 -2.39 -1.47
N GLU A 237 -1.13 -3.20 -0.42
CA GLU A 237 -2.25 -4.08 -0.16
C GLU A 237 -2.64 -4.08 1.31
N ASP A 238 -3.94 -4.11 1.59
CA ASP A 238 -4.47 -4.44 2.93
C ASP A 238 -3.86 -3.57 4.03
N SER A 239 -3.64 -2.28 3.77
CA SER A 239 -2.94 -1.37 4.67
C SER A 239 -3.85 -0.25 5.18
N LEU A 240 -3.61 0.19 6.41
CA LEU A 240 -4.33 1.30 7.05
C LEU A 240 -3.41 2.51 7.17
N PHE A 241 -3.68 3.53 6.37
CA PHE A 241 -2.98 4.81 6.37
C PHE A 241 -3.92 5.86 7.00
N ASP A 242 -3.92 5.94 8.33
CA ASP A 242 -4.87 6.73 9.11
C ASP A 242 -4.25 8.06 9.58
N GLY A 243 -3.91 8.90 8.62
CA GLY A 243 -3.42 10.26 8.89
C GLY A 243 -2.15 10.60 8.13
N CYS A 244 -2.26 10.70 6.81
CA CYS A 244 -1.20 11.18 5.93
C CYS A 244 -1.34 12.68 5.66
N TYR A 245 -0.23 13.41 5.64
CA TYR A 245 -0.17 14.76 5.06
C TYR A 245 -0.23 14.69 3.52
N SER A 246 0.60 13.83 2.93
CA SER A 246 0.56 13.41 1.53
C SER A 246 0.51 11.88 1.52
N ALA A 247 -0.46 11.27 0.84
CA ALA A 247 -0.59 9.80 0.90
C ALA A 247 0.48 9.09 0.07
N PHE A 248 0.59 9.45 -1.20
CA PHE A 248 1.54 8.84 -2.14
C PHE A 248 2.27 9.93 -2.91
N SER A 249 3.60 9.89 -2.87
CA SER A 249 4.47 10.73 -3.71
C SER A 249 5.14 9.89 -4.77
N ALA A 250 5.08 10.36 -6.02
CA ALA A 250 5.83 9.82 -7.14
C ALA A 250 6.38 10.97 -7.96
N ARG A 251 7.29 11.75 -7.37
CA ARG A 251 7.82 12.99 -7.94
C ARG A 251 9.33 13.01 -7.85
N THR A 252 10.00 13.35 -8.94
CA THR A 252 11.47 13.42 -8.95
C THR A 252 11.96 14.61 -8.12
N TYR A 253 13.17 14.49 -7.57
CA TYR A 253 13.85 15.59 -6.88
C TYR A 253 14.77 16.37 -7.82
N SER A 254 15.01 17.64 -7.48
CA SER A 254 15.88 18.52 -8.26
C SER A 254 17.31 17.97 -8.33
N GLY A 255 17.85 17.82 -9.54
CA GLY A 255 19.21 17.32 -9.75
C GLY A 255 19.36 15.80 -9.74
N GLN A 256 18.25 15.04 -9.78
CA GLN A 256 18.29 13.58 -9.94
C GLN A 256 19.03 13.19 -11.23
N SER A 257 19.96 12.25 -11.12
CA SER A 257 20.81 11.78 -12.22
C SER A 257 21.12 10.27 -12.08
N PRO A 258 20.80 9.43 -13.09
CA PRO A 258 19.95 9.76 -14.23
C PRO A 258 18.53 10.10 -13.75
N PRO A 259 17.77 10.94 -14.51
CA PRO A 259 16.38 11.17 -14.18
C PRO A 259 15.61 9.85 -14.23
N ALA A 260 14.78 9.58 -13.23
CA ALA A 260 13.88 8.44 -13.25
C ALA A 260 12.78 8.65 -14.29
N ASP A 261 12.31 7.56 -14.89
CA ASP A 261 11.14 7.55 -15.77
C ASP A 261 10.29 6.33 -15.41
N GLY A 262 9.08 6.59 -14.92
CA GLY A 262 8.11 5.57 -14.54
C GLY A 262 6.91 5.51 -15.47
N THR A 263 6.96 6.11 -16.67
CA THR A 263 5.81 6.17 -17.58
C THR A 263 5.16 4.81 -17.87
N ASP A 264 5.98 3.76 -17.99
CA ASP A 264 5.56 2.37 -18.22
C ASP A 264 5.28 1.59 -16.92
N ASN A 265 5.60 2.15 -15.76
CA ASN A 265 5.39 1.49 -14.47
C ASN A 265 3.93 1.60 -14.01
N ILE A 266 3.49 0.57 -13.29
CA ILE A 266 2.19 0.54 -12.62
C ILE A 266 2.42 0.41 -11.12
N TRP A 267 1.83 1.34 -10.36
CA TRP A 267 1.71 1.27 -8.92
C TRP A 267 0.28 0.85 -8.58
N THR A 268 0.15 -0.37 -8.04
CA THR A 268 -1.13 -0.94 -7.64
C THR A 268 -1.39 -0.67 -6.16
N ILE A 269 -2.58 -0.16 -5.84
CA ILE A 269 -3.06 0.05 -4.48
C ILE A 269 -4.39 -0.67 -4.38
N LYS A 270 -4.48 -1.64 -3.45
CA LYS A 270 -5.69 -2.44 -3.31
C LYS A 270 -6.07 -2.76 -1.87
N ASN A 271 -7.36 -2.94 -1.62
CA ASN A 271 -7.91 -3.34 -0.32
C ASN A 271 -7.37 -2.47 0.84
N SER A 272 -7.14 -1.18 0.60
CA SER A 272 -6.43 -0.31 1.56
C SER A 272 -7.30 0.87 1.99
N LEU A 273 -7.06 1.33 3.21
CA LEU A 273 -7.77 2.44 3.84
C LEU A 273 -6.83 3.64 3.91
N ILE A 274 -7.15 4.74 3.23
CA ILE A 274 -6.26 5.90 3.10
C ILE A 274 -6.97 7.17 3.55
N ARG A 275 -6.55 7.76 4.65
CA ARG A 275 -7.07 9.03 5.16
C ARG A 275 -6.00 10.11 5.19
N LEU A 276 -6.34 11.25 4.59
CA LEU A 276 -5.58 12.48 4.76
C LEU A 276 -5.91 13.14 6.09
N GLN A 277 -4.90 13.69 6.76
CA GLN A 277 -5.06 14.41 8.02
C GLN A 277 -4.38 15.77 7.93
N ALA A 278 -5.17 16.80 8.24
CA ALA A 278 -4.65 18.15 8.38
C ALA A 278 -3.69 18.25 9.57
N THR A 279 -2.54 18.88 9.34
CA THR A 279 -1.50 19.16 10.34
C THR A 279 -1.24 20.67 10.40
N TRP A 280 -0.76 21.14 11.54
CA TRP A 280 -0.41 22.55 11.76
C TRP A 280 0.82 22.99 10.97
N GLY A 281 1.80 22.10 10.82
CA GLY A 281 2.95 22.36 9.98
C GLY A 281 2.67 21.85 8.58
N VAL A 282 2.71 22.79 7.64
CA VAL A 282 2.34 22.59 6.24
C VAL A 282 3.46 23.08 5.34
N TYR A 283 3.64 22.43 4.20
CA TYR A 283 4.51 22.90 3.13
C TYR A 283 3.97 24.23 2.56
N LYS A 284 4.59 25.34 2.95
CA LYS A 284 4.22 26.73 2.62
C LYS A 284 2.80 27.08 3.07
N ASN A 285 2.68 28.14 3.88
CA ASN A 285 1.37 28.66 4.27
C ASN A 285 0.66 29.32 3.08
N ARG A 286 -0.39 28.68 2.56
CA ARG A 286 -1.27 29.20 1.51
C ARG A 286 -2.66 29.60 2.03
N GLY A 287 -2.81 29.79 3.35
CA GLY A 287 -4.06 30.22 3.99
C GLY A 287 -4.95 29.09 4.53
N LEU A 288 -4.52 27.83 4.42
CA LEU A 288 -5.22 26.66 4.97
C LEU A 288 -4.32 25.95 6.00
N ILE A 289 -4.46 26.35 7.25
CA ILE A 289 -3.76 25.77 8.42
C ILE A 289 -4.79 25.51 9.53
N PRO A 290 -4.88 24.29 10.08
CA PRO A 290 -4.16 23.09 9.66
C PRO A 290 -4.52 22.66 8.23
N GLY A 291 -3.62 21.94 7.57
CA GLY A 291 -3.79 21.52 6.18
C GLY A 291 -3.05 20.25 5.82
N HIS A 292 -3.34 19.71 4.65
CA HIS A 292 -2.70 18.53 4.06
C HIS A 292 -2.37 18.79 2.59
N ASP A 293 -1.51 17.98 1.96
CA ASP A 293 -1.15 18.17 0.55
C ASP A 293 -2.19 17.54 -0.38
N GLY A 294 -2.40 16.23 -0.31
CA GLY A 294 -3.32 15.49 -1.16
C GLY A 294 -3.04 13.99 -1.21
N PHE A 295 -3.84 13.24 -1.98
CA PHE A 295 -3.64 11.79 -2.10
C PHE A 295 -2.45 11.43 -3.00
N PHE A 296 -2.24 12.16 -4.09
CA PHE A 296 -1.25 11.82 -5.10
C PHE A 296 -0.38 13.03 -5.48
N LYS A 297 0.85 13.07 -4.98
CA LYS A 297 1.88 14.07 -5.33
C LYS A 297 2.71 13.58 -6.52
N TRP A 298 2.20 13.84 -7.74
CA TRP A 298 2.80 13.35 -8.99
C TRP A 298 3.74 14.36 -9.65
N ASP A 299 4.63 13.88 -10.50
CA ASP A 299 5.55 14.70 -11.26
C ASP A 299 4.83 15.44 -12.41
N SER A 300 5.03 16.76 -12.48
CA SER A 300 4.44 17.62 -13.51
C SER A 300 4.88 17.30 -14.93
N LEU A 301 6.00 16.59 -15.10
CA LEU A 301 6.49 16.16 -16.42
C LEU A 301 5.71 14.98 -17.00
N GLY A 302 4.77 14.40 -16.24
CA GLY A 302 4.00 13.24 -16.68
C GLY A 302 4.82 11.95 -16.71
N ILE A 303 5.94 11.89 -15.99
CA ILE A 303 6.87 10.75 -15.96
C ILE A 303 6.57 9.74 -14.86
N SER A 304 5.69 10.08 -13.91
CA SER A 304 5.33 9.20 -12.79
C SER A 304 4.61 7.91 -13.24
N PRO A 305 4.65 6.84 -12.41
CA PRO A 305 3.89 5.62 -12.64
C PRO A 305 2.40 5.87 -12.85
N ARG A 306 1.78 4.97 -13.61
CA ARG A 306 0.33 4.85 -13.68
C ARG A 306 -0.20 4.14 -12.43
N LEU A 307 -1.48 4.32 -12.14
CA LEU A 307 -2.17 3.81 -10.95
C LEU A 307 -3.16 2.71 -11.31
N ALA A 308 -3.13 1.61 -10.57
CA ALA A 308 -4.21 0.62 -10.55
C ALA A 308 -4.85 0.60 -9.16
N LEU A 309 -6.12 1.02 -9.07
CA LEU A 309 -6.80 1.27 -7.79
C LEU A 309 -7.99 0.33 -7.61
N HIS A 310 -7.97 -0.53 -6.60
CA HIS A 310 -8.99 -1.56 -6.41
C HIS A 310 -9.45 -1.68 -4.96
N ASP A 311 -10.75 -1.63 -4.70
CA ASP A 311 -11.30 -1.98 -3.38
C ASP A 311 -10.73 -1.11 -2.23
N ASN A 312 -10.38 0.14 -2.53
CA ASN A 312 -9.84 1.06 -1.53
C ASN A 312 -10.94 1.96 -0.96
N ILE A 313 -10.76 2.36 0.31
CA ILE A 313 -11.55 3.44 0.90
C ILE A 313 -10.61 4.61 1.18
N PHE A 314 -10.87 5.72 0.49
CA PHE A 314 -10.21 6.99 0.73
C PHE A 314 -11.07 7.84 1.66
N ARG A 315 -10.45 8.65 2.52
CA ARG A 315 -11.15 9.66 3.32
C ARG A 315 -10.40 10.97 3.34
N VAL A 316 -11.14 12.06 3.22
CA VAL A 316 -10.61 13.40 3.39
C VAL A 316 -11.71 14.35 3.91
N ASP A 317 -11.30 15.23 4.82
CA ASP A 317 -12.23 16.05 5.62
C ASP A 317 -12.17 17.55 5.26
N GLN A 318 -11.26 17.95 4.36
CA GLN A 318 -11.12 19.33 3.86
C GLN A 318 -10.37 19.37 2.52
N GLU A 319 -10.38 20.52 1.85
CA GLU A 319 -9.59 20.73 0.64
C GLU A 319 -8.08 20.58 0.88
N ALA A 320 -7.36 20.28 -0.21
CA ALA A 320 -5.91 20.18 -0.25
C ALA A 320 -5.23 21.55 -0.28
N ASN A 321 -4.05 21.67 0.34
CA ASN A 321 -3.28 22.91 0.33
C ASN A 321 -2.56 23.17 -1.00
N ASN A 322 -2.18 22.13 -1.75
CA ASN A 322 -1.24 22.28 -2.84
C ASN A 322 -1.45 21.35 -4.05
N VAL A 323 -1.41 20.02 -3.93
CA VAL A 323 -1.54 19.14 -5.13
C VAL A 323 -2.97 18.84 -5.57
N GLY A 324 -3.97 19.10 -4.72
CA GLY A 324 -5.37 18.81 -5.03
C GLY A 324 -5.85 17.44 -4.50
N LEU A 325 -7.09 17.07 -4.85
CA LEU A 325 -7.74 15.82 -4.42
C LEU A 325 -8.12 14.90 -5.61
N GLU A 326 -7.83 15.33 -6.83
CA GLU A 326 -8.01 14.59 -8.06
C GLU A 326 -7.02 13.42 -8.22
N LEU A 327 -7.34 12.52 -9.13
CA LEU A 327 -6.37 11.57 -9.65
C LEU A 327 -5.37 12.30 -10.57
N PRO A 328 -4.09 11.90 -10.60
CA PRO A 328 -3.13 12.45 -11.55
C PRO A 328 -3.61 12.24 -12.99
N GLN A 329 -3.66 13.31 -13.76
CA GLN A 329 -4.27 13.34 -15.09
C GLN A 329 -3.64 12.29 -16.02
N GLY A 330 -4.48 11.44 -16.63
CA GLY A 330 -4.04 10.42 -17.59
C GLY A 330 -3.25 9.26 -16.98
N LYS A 331 -3.17 9.16 -15.65
CA LYS A 331 -2.38 8.12 -14.97
C LYS A 331 -3.20 6.95 -14.48
N LEU A 332 -4.52 6.95 -14.59
CA LEU A 332 -5.32 5.79 -14.21
C LEU A 332 -5.12 4.66 -15.24
N ALA A 333 -4.50 3.56 -14.81
CA ALA A 333 -4.31 2.36 -15.62
C ALA A 333 -5.47 1.39 -15.53
N ASN A 334 -5.99 1.20 -14.32
CA ASN A 334 -7.10 0.31 -14.03
C ASN A 334 -7.80 0.80 -12.77
N CYS A 335 -9.10 0.51 -12.64
CA CYS A 335 -9.86 0.96 -11.50
C CYS A 335 -11.10 0.10 -11.26
N SER A 336 -11.32 -0.30 -10.01
CA SER A 336 -12.59 -0.90 -9.59
C SER A 336 -12.91 -0.62 -8.13
N ASN A 337 -14.20 -0.41 -7.83
CA ASN A 337 -14.74 -0.50 -6.46
C ASN A 337 -14.00 0.33 -5.39
N ASN A 338 -13.61 1.55 -5.71
CA ASN A 338 -13.04 2.48 -4.73
C ASN A 338 -14.17 3.35 -4.15
N THR A 339 -14.07 3.67 -2.86
CA THR A 339 -14.97 4.62 -2.19
C THR A 339 -14.18 5.82 -1.71
N LEU A 340 -14.70 7.02 -1.93
CA LEU A 340 -14.22 8.24 -1.28
C LEU A 340 -15.25 8.71 -0.25
N VAL A 341 -14.83 8.79 1.01
CA VAL A 341 -15.57 9.44 2.10
C VAL A 341 -15.14 10.90 2.17
N TRP A 342 -15.99 11.80 1.68
CA TRP A 342 -15.79 13.25 1.74
C TRP A 342 -16.56 13.85 2.91
N LEU A 343 -15.84 14.39 3.89
CA LEU A 343 -16.43 15.02 5.08
C LEU A 343 -16.24 16.54 5.14
N GLY A 344 -15.63 17.13 4.10
CA GLY A 344 -15.50 18.58 4.00
C GLY A 344 -16.82 19.28 3.66
N SER A 345 -16.82 20.60 3.76
CA SER A 345 -18.00 21.41 3.46
C SER A 345 -18.31 21.43 1.96
N GLY A 346 -19.59 21.34 1.60
CA GLY A 346 -20.03 21.46 0.21
C GLY A 346 -19.75 20.20 -0.61
N PRO A 347 -19.95 20.27 -1.94
CA PRO A 347 -19.65 19.15 -2.82
C PRO A 347 -18.14 18.85 -2.81
N PHE A 348 -17.78 17.61 -3.12
CA PHE A 348 -16.37 17.24 -3.32
C PHE A 348 -15.76 18.12 -4.43
N PRO A 349 -14.59 18.76 -4.19
CA PRO A 349 -14.09 19.82 -5.07
C PRO A 349 -13.42 19.33 -6.36
N ALA A 350 -13.23 18.01 -6.53
CA ALA A 350 -12.59 17.41 -7.70
C ALA A 350 -13.51 16.42 -8.40
N THR A 351 -13.10 15.92 -9.56
CA THR A 351 -13.82 14.88 -10.31
C THR A 351 -13.09 13.55 -10.19
N LEU A 352 -13.80 12.50 -9.80
CA LEU A 352 -13.34 11.12 -9.84
C LEU A 352 -14.17 10.33 -10.85
N PRO A 353 -13.57 9.40 -11.62
CA PRO A 353 -14.31 8.61 -12.58
C PRO A 353 -15.22 7.61 -11.87
N GLU A 354 -16.54 7.75 -12.04
CA GLU A 354 -17.52 6.77 -11.55
C GLU A 354 -17.41 5.43 -12.30
N ILE A 355 -17.03 5.48 -13.58
CA ILE A 355 -16.84 4.32 -14.45
C ILE A 355 -15.49 4.42 -15.14
N PHE A 356 -14.76 3.32 -15.21
CA PHE A 356 -13.53 3.20 -15.97
C PHE A 356 -13.53 1.90 -16.77
N ASN A 357 -13.30 1.98 -18.09
CA ASN A 357 -13.34 0.83 -19.01
C ASN A 357 -14.59 -0.07 -18.87
N GLY A 358 -15.75 0.55 -18.61
CA GLY A 358 -17.03 -0.15 -18.48
C GLY A 358 -17.30 -0.81 -17.12
N GLN A 359 -16.46 -0.56 -16.12
CA GLN A 359 -16.63 -1.07 -14.75
C GLN A 359 -16.76 0.08 -13.73
N PRO A 360 -17.53 -0.09 -12.63
CA PRO A 360 -17.59 0.89 -11.54
C PRO A 360 -16.21 1.15 -10.93
N CYS A 361 -15.83 2.41 -10.78
CA CYS A 361 -14.50 2.83 -10.33
C CYS A 361 -14.52 3.58 -9.00
N PHE A 362 -15.10 4.79 -8.90
CA PHE A 362 -15.27 5.52 -7.64
C PHE A 362 -16.74 5.75 -7.26
N THR A 363 -17.06 5.54 -5.99
CA THR A 363 -18.28 6.05 -5.35
C THR A 363 -17.91 7.10 -4.32
N ILE A 364 -18.57 8.26 -4.32
CA ILE A 364 -18.36 9.32 -3.31
C ILE A 364 -19.52 9.29 -2.31
N THR A 365 -19.19 9.30 -1.02
CA THR A 365 -20.17 9.33 0.08
C THR A 365 -19.76 10.34 1.15
N ASN A 366 -20.72 10.86 1.90
CA ASN A 366 -20.50 11.65 3.11
C ASN A 366 -20.78 10.85 4.40
N ASP A 367 -21.11 9.56 4.27
CA ASP A 367 -21.33 8.68 5.41
C ASP A 367 -19.99 8.27 6.04
N LYS A 368 -19.64 8.95 7.13
CA LYS A 368 -18.45 8.64 7.93
C LYS A 368 -18.42 7.19 8.43
N SER A 369 -19.59 6.54 8.59
CA SER A 369 -19.66 5.17 9.09
C SER A 369 -18.98 4.15 8.16
N VAL A 370 -18.87 4.46 6.85
CA VAL A 370 -18.14 3.63 5.88
C VAL A 370 -16.67 3.53 6.27
N TRP A 371 -16.04 4.66 6.61
CA TRP A 371 -14.66 4.68 7.07
C TRP A 371 -14.51 4.02 8.45
N ASP A 372 -15.38 4.38 9.40
CA ASP A 372 -15.25 3.94 10.78
C ASP A 372 -15.39 2.41 10.93
N LYS A 373 -16.32 1.80 10.20
CA LYS A 373 -16.48 0.34 10.15
C LYS A 373 -15.26 -0.32 9.53
N ALA A 374 -14.84 0.13 8.35
CA ALA A 374 -13.69 -0.44 7.66
C ALA A 374 -12.41 -0.38 8.50
N VAL A 375 -12.16 0.72 9.22
CA VAL A 375 -11.02 0.81 10.14
C VAL A 375 -11.16 -0.16 11.31
N SER A 376 -12.36 -0.25 11.91
CA SER A 376 -12.63 -1.21 12.99
C SER A 376 -12.37 -2.65 12.54
N ASP A 377 -12.88 -3.02 11.37
CA ASP A 377 -12.77 -4.36 10.79
C ASP A 377 -11.32 -4.67 10.42
N TRP A 378 -10.62 -3.71 9.79
CA TRP A 378 -9.20 -3.83 9.50
C TRP A 378 -8.39 -4.04 10.78
N LYS A 379 -8.60 -3.24 11.83
CA LYS A 379 -7.86 -3.39 13.09
C LYS A 379 -8.14 -4.73 13.75
N SER A 380 -9.39 -5.19 13.75
CA SER A 380 -9.78 -6.51 14.24
C SER A 380 -9.02 -7.64 13.53
N ARG A 381 -8.99 -7.64 12.19
CA ARG A 381 -8.26 -8.64 11.38
C ARG A 381 -6.73 -8.61 11.57
N HIS A 382 -6.19 -7.50 12.07
CA HIS A 382 -4.75 -7.28 12.23
C HIS A 382 -4.28 -7.23 13.69
N SER A 383 -5.16 -7.48 14.65
CA SER A 383 -4.85 -7.46 16.09
C SER A 383 -4.35 -6.11 16.61
N TYR A 384 -4.94 -5.00 16.15
CA TYR A 384 -4.66 -3.62 16.61
C TYR A 384 -5.72 -3.04 17.55
#